data_AF-A0A4U5NW81-F1
#
_entry.id   AF-A0A4U5NW81-F1
#
_cell.length_a   1.000
_cell.length_b   1.000
_cell.length_c   1.000
_cell.angle_alpha   90.00
_cell.angle_beta   90.00
_cell.angle_gamma   90.00
#
_symmetry.space_group_name_H-M   'P 1'
#
loop_
_entity.id
_entity.type
_entity.pdbx_description
1 polymer ?
#
loop_
_entity_poly.entity_id
_entity_poly.type
_entity_poly.pdbx_seq_one_letter_code
_entity_poly.pdbx_strand_id
1 'polypeptide(L)'
;MDEADGDFRKEGECLQRSADKFIKEIGVLLTLQNDFNVPQLHAYCIPADFVHRSDDLFMVTDVGAPLDMLHLVQMDWTKRLGLFREIVDFVRRIRPFVLRDLRRQQFIFNSVKPMYADFDDVAACEHCNDTDDRSTANRLYDAFVRDLFEFGNPNNSQNIIEVLKNKYHNSSLTLVDLKTHADELHNLATGDL
;
A
#
# COMPACT_ATOMS: atom_id res chain seq x y z
N MET A 1 37.18 -11.00 32.63
CA MET A 1 35.72 -11.03 32.79
C MET A 1 35.31 -9.58 32.70
N ASP A 2 34.85 -9.16 31.52
CA ASP A 2 34.17 -7.88 31.24
C ASP A 2 33.84 -7.86 29.74
N GLU A 3 32.74 -8.52 29.38
CA GLU A 3 32.05 -8.41 28.08
C GLU A 3 30.55 -8.42 28.39
N ALA A 4 29.97 -7.26 28.71
CA ALA A 4 28.52 -7.04 28.76
C ALA A 4 28.19 -5.55 28.97
N ASP A 5 28.67 -4.67 28.09
CA ASP A 5 28.19 -3.28 28.03
C ASP A 5 27.85 -2.90 26.57
N GLY A 6 27.15 -3.83 25.91
CA GLY A 6 26.52 -3.62 24.62
C GLY A 6 25.16 -2.97 24.81
N ASP A 7 25.13 -1.64 24.70
CA ASP A 7 24.11 -0.87 23.98
C ASP A 7 22.63 -0.90 24.43
N PHE A 8 22.34 -1.11 25.72
CA PHE A 8 20.97 -0.96 26.28
C PHE A 8 20.31 0.41 26.01
N ARG A 9 21.11 1.48 25.80
CA ARG A 9 20.58 2.81 25.43
C ARG A 9 20.00 2.83 24.01
N LYS A 10 20.62 2.14 23.04
CA LYS A 10 20.04 2.02 21.70
C LYS A 10 18.85 1.08 21.67
N GLU A 11 18.81 0.05 22.52
CA GLU A 11 17.64 -0.82 22.64
C GLU A 11 16.41 -0.06 23.17
N GLY A 12 16.56 0.74 24.23
CA GLY A 12 15.47 1.58 24.75
C GLY A 12 14.98 2.64 23.75
N GLU A 13 15.91 3.25 23.00
CA GLU A 13 15.56 4.19 21.91
C GLU A 13 14.86 3.50 20.73
N CYS A 14 15.23 2.25 20.41
CA CYS A 14 14.57 1.45 19.38
C CYS A 14 13.14 1.07 19.78
N LEU A 15 12.94 0.63 21.03
CA LEU A 15 11.62 0.24 21.53
C LEU A 15 10.64 1.42 21.54
N GLN A 16 11.10 2.58 22.01
CA GLN A 16 10.30 3.80 22.00
C GLN A 16 9.90 4.20 20.58
N ARG A 17 10.83 4.16 19.61
CA ARG A 17 10.52 4.46 18.20
C ARG A 17 9.51 3.49 17.59
N SER A 18 9.60 2.21 17.92
CA SER A 18 8.63 1.21 17.47
C SER A 18 7.25 1.47 18.06
N ALA A 19 7.17 1.80 19.34
CA ALA A 19 5.93 2.19 19.99
C ALA A 19 5.31 3.45 19.36
N ASP A 20 6.13 4.47 19.08
CA ASP A 20 5.67 5.70 18.42
C ASP A 20 5.08 5.42 17.02
N LYS A 21 5.73 4.55 16.23
CA LYS A 21 5.23 4.11 14.93
C LYS A 21 3.90 3.36 15.05
N PHE A 22 3.79 2.45 16.02
CA PHE A 22 2.57 1.68 16.27
C PHE A 22 1.39 2.57 16.72
N ILE A 23 1.63 3.54 17.60
CA ILE A 23 0.62 4.52 18.04
C ILE A 23 0.17 5.39 16.86
N LYS A 24 1.12 5.82 16.02
CA LYS A 24 0.83 6.54 14.79
C LYS A 24 -0.02 5.71 13.82
N GLU A 25 0.29 4.42 13.68
CA GLU A 25 -0.48 3.47 12.88
C GLU A 25 -1.95 3.42 13.32
N ILE A 26 -2.18 3.25 14.63
CA ILE A 26 -3.53 3.29 15.22
C ILE A 26 -4.24 4.61 14.88
N GLY A 27 -3.55 5.75 14.98
CA GLY A 27 -4.11 7.06 14.64
C GLY A 27 -4.54 7.19 13.18
N VAL A 28 -3.73 6.67 12.25
CA VAL A 28 -4.04 6.65 10.81
C VAL A 28 -5.22 5.72 10.53
N LEU A 29 -5.20 4.51 11.09
CA LEU A 29 -6.31 3.55 10.98
C LEU A 29 -7.62 4.12 11.50
N LEU A 30 -7.61 4.78 12.67
CA LEU A 30 -8.79 5.46 13.23
C LEU A 30 -9.36 6.53 12.29
N THR A 31 -8.47 7.30 11.66
CA THR A 31 -8.86 8.35 10.71
C THR A 31 -9.51 7.76 9.45
N LEU A 32 -9.06 6.58 9.01
CA LEU A 32 -9.46 5.94 7.76
C LEU A 32 -10.52 4.83 7.90
N GLN A 33 -11.05 4.58 9.11
CA GLN A 33 -11.92 3.42 9.43
C GLN A 33 -13.14 3.18 8.51
N ASN A 34 -13.62 4.21 7.82
CA ASN A 34 -14.80 4.08 6.96
C ASN A 34 -14.46 3.80 5.49
N ASP A 35 -13.17 3.78 5.12
CA ASP A 35 -12.76 3.37 3.78
C ASP A 35 -12.71 1.83 3.70
N PHE A 36 -13.33 1.28 2.66
CA PHE A 36 -13.48 -0.17 2.52
C PHE A 36 -12.18 -0.89 2.11
N ASN A 37 -11.13 -0.14 1.76
CA ASN A 37 -9.78 -0.67 1.54
C ASN A 37 -8.91 -0.55 2.80
N VAL A 38 -9.50 -0.21 3.95
CA VAL A 38 -8.81 -0.12 5.24
C VAL A 38 -9.39 -1.20 6.17
N PRO A 39 -8.54 -2.04 6.81
CA PRO A 39 -8.97 -3.00 7.80
C PRO A 39 -9.73 -2.34 8.95
N GLN A 40 -10.84 -2.95 9.38
CA GLN A 40 -11.55 -2.46 10.56
C GLN A 40 -10.66 -2.61 11.80
N LEU A 41 -10.59 -1.56 12.61
CA LEU A 41 -9.93 -1.55 13.91
C LEU A 41 -10.98 -1.86 14.99
N HIS A 42 -11.01 -3.11 15.45
CA HIS A 42 -12.00 -3.61 16.40
C HIS A 42 -11.69 -3.20 17.84
N ALA A 43 -10.41 -3.14 18.20
CA ALA A 43 -9.95 -2.75 19.52
C ALA A 43 -8.50 -2.25 19.47
N TYR A 44 -8.10 -1.42 20.42
CA TYR A 44 -6.71 -1.04 20.65
C TYR A 44 -6.46 -0.69 22.11
N CYS A 45 -5.21 -0.76 22.55
CA CYS A 45 -4.77 -0.30 23.86
C CYS A 45 -3.47 0.50 23.72
N ILE A 46 -3.47 1.70 24.28
CA ILE A 46 -2.30 2.54 24.44
C ILE A 46 -2.19 2.87 25.93
N PRO A 47 -1.28 2.24 26.68
CA PRO A 47 -1.08 2.56 28.09
C PRO A 47 -0.53 3.99 28.23
N ALA A 48 -0.92 4.68 29.31
CA ALA A 48 -0.46 6.05 29.55
C ALA A 48 1.07 6.17 29.66
N ASP A 49 1.74 5.09 30.08
CA ASP A 49 3.19 4.97 30.16
C ASP A 49 3.72 3.93 29.15
N PHE A 50 3.44 4.16 27.87
CA PHE A 50 3.83 3.23 26.80
C PHE A 50 5.33 3.04 26.63
N VAL A 51 6.15 3.97 27.16
CA VAL A 51 7.62 3.87 27.13
C VAL A 51 8.08 2.70 28.01
N HIS A 52 7.44 2.46 29.14
CA HIS A 52 7.79 1.38 30.07
C HIS A 52 6.83 0.18 30.01
N ARG A 53 5.72 0.31 29.28
CA ARG A 53 4.68 -0.74 29.14
C ARG A 53 4.36 -1.04 27.68
N SER A 54 5.36 -1.05 26.81
CA SER A 54 5.18 -1.34 25.39
C SER A 54 4.58 -2.72 25.12
N ASP A 55 4.74 -3.68 26.04
CA ASP A 55 4.17 -5.02 25.94
C ASP A 55 2.63 -5.02 26.03
N ASP A 56 2.04 -3.94 26.56
CA ASP A 56 0.59 -3.75 26.65
C ASP A 56 0.02 -2.97 25.44
N LEU A 57 0.87 -2.59 24.47
CA LEU A 57 0.43 -1.99 23.21
C LEU A 57 -0.13 -3.08 22.30
N PHE A 58 -1.40 -2.95 21.93
CA PHE A 58 -2.00 -3.82 20.94
C PHE A 58 -3.07 -3.11 20.11
N MET A 59 -3.32 -3.69 18.94
CA MET A 59 -4.49 -3.40 18.14
C MET A 59 -5.05 -4.71 17.59
N VAL A 60 -6.35 -4.75 17.38
CA VAL A 60 -7.07 -5.88 16.79
C VAL A 60 -7.71 -5.37 15.51
N THR A 61 -7.24 -5.87 14.38
CA THR A 61 -7.72 -5.46 13.05
C THR A 61 -8.26 -6.66 12.26
N ASP A 62 -8.97 -6.37 11.16
CA ASP A 62 -9.29 -7.42 10.19
C ASP A 62 -8.03 -8.11 9.67
N VAL A 63 -8.12 -9.44 9.50
CA VAL A 63 -7.05 -10.28 8.96
C VAL A 63 -7.46 -10.80 7.59
N GLY A 64 -6.48 -10.93 6.69
CA GLY A 64 -6.67 -11.48 5.36
C GLY A 64 -5.40 -12.12 4.84
N ALA A 65 -5.51 -12.83 3.72
CA ALA A 65 -4.35 -13.39 3.04
C ALA A 65 -3.59 -12.29 2.28
N PRO A 66 -2.26 -12.17 2.42
CA PRO A 66 -1.48 -11.17 1.69
C PRO A 66 -1.50 -11.46 0.19
N LEU A 67 -1.47 -10.40 -0.61
CA LEU A 67 -1.39 -10.49 -2.06
C LEU A 67 0.03 -10.83 -2.49
N ASP A 68 0.23 -12.08 -2.89
CA ASP A 68 1.49 -12.56 -3.45
C ASP A 68 1.42 -12.78 -4.98
N MET A 69 2.56 -13.17 -5.56
CA MET A 69 2.63 -13.49 -6.99
C MET A 69 1.72 -14.64 -7.41
N LEU A 70 1.55 -15.64 -6.55
CA LEU A 70 0.77 -16.82 -6.88
C LEU A 70 -0.71 -16.44 -7.05
N HIS A 71 -1.23 -15.61 -6.15
CA HIS A 71 -2.57 -15.05 -6.27
C HIS A 71 -2.72 -14.27 -7.58
N LEU A 72 -1.75 -13.42 -7.94
CA LEU A 72 -1.81 -12.63 -9.17
C LEU A 72 -1.80 -13.51 -10.43
N VAL A 73 -0.93 -14.51 -10.52
CA VAL A 73 -0.83 -15.40 -11.69
C VAL A 73 -2.09 -16.25 -11.86
N GLN A 74 -2.75 -16.61 -10.76
CA GLN A 74 -4.02 -17.36 -10.79
C GLN A 74 -5.22 -16.51 -11.20
N MET A 75 -5.14 -15.19 -11.07
CA MET A 75 -6.20 -14.28 -11.50
C MET A 75 -6.18 -14.11 -13.03
N ASP A 76 -7.37 -14.20 -13.64
CA ASP A 76 -7.52 -13.75 -15.02
C ASP A 76 -7.18 -12.25 -15.16
N TRP A 77 -6.89 -11.84 -16.40
CA TRP A 77 -6.49 -10.48 -16.73
C TRP A 77 -7.49 -9.43 -16.19
N THR A 78 -8.79 -9.67 -16.37
CA THR A 78 -9.83 -8.72 -15.98
C THR A 78 -9.87 -8.51 -14.47
N LYS A 79 -9.74 -9.57 -13.67
CA LYS A 79 -9.63 -9.47 -12.20
C LYS A 79 -8.37 -8.76 -11.76
N ARG A 80 -7.22 -9.07 -12.36
CA ARG A 80 -5.95 -8.37 -12.10
C ARG A 80 -6.05 -6.88 -12.34
N LEU A 81 -6.69 -6.50 -13.45
CA LEU A 81 -6.91 -5.11 -13.79
C LEU A 81 -7.91 -4.42 -12.85
N GLY A 82 -9.00 -5.09 -12.51
CA GLY A 82 -9.97 -4.57 -11.53
C GLY A 82 -9.32 -4.31 -10.17
N LEU A 83 -8.49 -5.25 -9.71
CA LEU A 83 -7.68 -5.10 -8.50
C LEU A 83 -6.76 -3.88 -8.57
N PHE A 84 -6.00 -3.75 -9.66
CA PHE A 84 -5.08 -2.61 -9.83
C PHE A 84 -5.82 -1.27 -9.81
N ARG A 85 -6.97 -1.18 -10.50
CA ARG A 85 -7.80 0.03 -10.51
C ARG A 85 -8.26 0.42 -9.11
N GLU A 86 -8.76 -0.55 -8.35
CA GLU A 86 -9.20 -0.30 -6.97
C GLU A 86 -8.06 0.21 -6.09
N ILE A 87 -6.86 -0.37 -6.23
CA ILE A 87 -5.68 0.06 -5.47
C ILE A 87 -5.24 1.49 -5.85
N VAL A 88 -5.26 1.84 -7.14
CA VAL A 88 -4.96 3.21 -7.58
C VAL A 88 -6.00 4.18 -7.04
N ASP A 89 -7.28 3.84 -7.09
CA ASP A 89 -8.36 4.69 -6.58
C ASP A 89 -8.29 4.87 -5.06
N PHE A 90 -7.96 3.80 -4.32
CA PHE A 90 -7.70 3.86 -2.88
C PHE A 90 -6.56 4.83 -2.54
N VAL A 91 -5.38 4.66 -3.16
CA VAL A 91 -4.20 5.50 -2.87
C VAL A 91 -4.48 6.98 -3.16
N ARG A 92 -5.34 7.27 -4.15
CA ARG A 92 -5.79 8.64 -4.44
C ARG A 92 -6.82 9.14 -3.42
N ARG A 93 -7.75 8.29 -2.96
CA ARG A 93 -8.78 8.65 -1.97
C ARG A 93 -8.19 9.00 -0.61
N ILE A 94 -7.17 8.29 -0.15
CA ILE A 94 -6.62 8.47 1.19
C ILE A 94 -5.75 9.73 1.36
N ARG A 95 -5.60 10.56 0.32
CA ARG A 95 -4.91 11.85 0.48
C ARG A 95 -5.56 12.67 1.61
N PRO A 96 -4.78 13.32 2.51
CA PRO A 96 -3.36 13.64 2.41
C PRO A 96 -2.39 12.53 2.88
N PHE A 97 -2.83 11.30 3.13
CA PHE A 97 -1.92 10.22 3.50
C PHE A 97 -1.11 9.69 2.30
N VAL A 98 0.16 9.37 2.55
CA VAL A 98 1.11 8.84 1.56
C VAL A 98 1.71 7.54 2.07
N LEU A 99 1.59 6.48 1.26
CA LEU A 99 2.15 5.16 1.55
C LEU A 99 3.65 5.14 1.18
N ARG A 100 4.54 5.42 2.14
CA ARG A 100 5.98 5.58 1.90
C ARG A 100 6.77 4.29 1.83
N ASP A 101 6.19 3.15 2.15
CA ASP A 101 6.80 1.84 1.92
C ASP A 101 5.81 0.90 1.24
N LEU A 102 5.17 1.37 0.16
CA LEU A 102 4.17 0.58 -0.56
C LEU A 102 4.80 -0.66 -1.20
N ARG A 103 4.33 -1.82 -0.75
CA ARG A 103 4.68 -3.17 -1.22
C ARG A 103 3.41 -3.97 -1.42
N ARG A 104 3.41 -4.87 -2.39
CA ARG A 104 2.23 -5.68 -2.71
C ARG A 104 1.75 -6.53 -1.53
N GLN A 105 2.67 -7.11 -0.75
CA GLN A 105 2.32 -8.00 0.37
C GLN A 105 1.58 -7.30 1.51
N GLN A 106 1.57 -5.97 1.55
CA GLN A 106 0.82 -5.19 2.54
C GLN A 106 -0.66 -5.09 2.19
N PHE A 107 -1.06 -5.47 0.96
CA PHE A 107 -2.46 -5.61 0.60
C PHE A 107 -2.94 -7.02 0.97
N ILE A 108 -3.99 -7.10 1.78
CA ILE A 108 -4.62 -8.34 2.23
C ILE A 108 -6.01 -8.52 1.62
N PHE A 109 -6.46 -9.77 1.47
CA PHE A 109 -7.80 -10.09 0.98
C PHE A 109 -8.67 -10.73 2.06
N ASN A 110 -9.84 -10.13 2.26
CA ASN A 110 -11.02 -10.73 2.86
C ASN A 110 -12.13 -10.70 1.80
N SER A 111 -12.53 -11.88 1.30
CA SER A 111 -13.77 -12.07 0.54
C SER A 111 -14.03 -11.17 -0.71
N VAL A 112 -12.97 -10.80 -1.44
CA VAL A 112 -12.91 -10.26 -2.84
C VAL A 112 -12.28 -8.86 -2.96
N LYS A 113 -12.15 -8.07 -1.88
CA LYS A 113 -11.57 -6.71 -1.97
C LYS A 113 -10.18 -6.60 -1.32
N PRO A 114 -9.26 -5.81 -1.91
CA PRO A 114 -7.96 -5.54 -1.29
C PRO A 114 -8.12 -4.53 -0.15
N MET A 115 -7.50 -4.81 0.99
CA MET A 115 -7.31 -3.86 2.08
C MET A 115 -5.82 -3.65 2.29
N TYR A 116 -5.37 -2.41 2.48
CA TYR A 116 -3.98 -2.13 2.82
C TYR A 116 -3.81 -2.24 4.35
N ALA A 117 -2.86 -3.02 4.84
CA ALA A 117 -2.77 -3.39 6.25
C ALA A 117 -1.59 -2.77 7.02
N ASP A 118 -0.63 -2.15 6.33
CA ASP A 118 0.65 -1.74 6.94
C ASP A 118 0.79 -0.20 6.99
N PHE A 119 0.25 0.42 8.04
CA PHE A 119 0.15 1.89 8.12
C PHE A 119 1.29 2.56 8.92
N ASP A 120 2.30 1.83 9.37
CA ASP A 120 3.35 2.32 10.26
C ASP A 120 4.21 3.46 9.62
N ASP A 121 4.51 3.34 8.33
CA ASP A 121 5.32 4.27 7.54
C ASP A 121 4.46 5.26 6.72
N VAL A 122 3.16 5.31 6.97
CA VAL A 122 2.28 6.28 6.30
C VAL A 122 2.55 7.70 6.80
N ALA A 123 2.74 8.64 5.88
CA ALA A 123 2.96 10.04 6.23
C ALA A 123 1.75 10.89 5.88
N ALA A 124 1.39 11.81 6.77
CA ALA A 124 0.50 12.92 6.42
C ALA A 124 1.27 13.94 5.58
N CYS A 125 0.64 14.40 4.52
CA CYS A 125 1.22 15.27 3.52
C CYS A 125 0.17 16.31 3.12
N GLU A 126 0.09 17.39 3.91
CA GLU A 126 -0.92 18.43 3.71
C GLU A 126 -0.83 19.09 2.32
N HIS A 127 0.37 19.14 1.74
CA HIS A 127 0.65 19.71 0.43
C HIS A 127 1.51 18.75 -0.39
N CYS A 128 0.94 17.63 -0.83
CA CYS A 128 1.66 16.69 -1.68
C CYS A 128 2.06 17.36 -2.97
N ASN A 129 3.38 17.48 -3.14
CA ASN A 129 3.96 18.00 -4.35
C ASN A 129 4.01 16.90 -5.41
N ASP A 130 4.31 17.28 -6.64
CA ASP A 130 4.43 16.36 -7.77
C ASP A 130 5.47 15.24 -7.53
N THR A 131 6.42 15.43 -6.62
CA THR A 131 7.44 14.42 -6.29
C THR A 131 6.84 13.27 -5.47
N ASP A 132 5.99 13.57 -4.48
CA ASP A 132 5.30 12.54 -3.70
C ASP A 132 4.33 11.73 -4.57
N ASP A 133 3.64 12.41 -5.50
CA ASP A 133 2.75 11.75 -6.46
C ASP A 133 3.52 10.78 -7.36
N ARG A 134 4.60 11.26 -7.99
CA ARG A 134 5.47 10.44 -8.86
C ARG A 134 6.12 9.29 -8.10
N SER A 135 6.58 9.52 -6.85
CA SER A 135 7.14 8.47 -6.01
C SER A 135 6.10 7.38 -5.72
N THR A 136 4.88 7.78 -5.37
CA THR A 136 3.77 6.85 -5.13
C THR A 136 3.42 6.06 -6.40
N ALA A 137 3.35 6.73 -7.55
CA ALA A 137 3.08 6.11 -8.83
C ALA A 137 4.15 5.08 -9.23
N ASN A 138 5.43 5.41 -9.06
CA ASN A 138 6.52 4.47 -9.34
C ASN A 138 6.46 3.23 -8.44
N ARG A 139 6.12 3.39 -7.15
CA ARG A 139 5.96 2.25 -6.23
C ARG A 139 4.79 1.36 -6.61
N LEU A 140 3.66 1.95 -7.01
CA LEU A 140 2.51 1.20 -7.54
C LEU A 140 2.89 0.47 -8.83
N TYR A 141 3.65 1.10 -9.72
CA TYR A 141 4.16 0.45 -10.92
C TYR A 141 5.00 -0.78 -10.57
N ASP A 142 5.96 -0.62 -9.66
CA ASP A 142 6.86 -1.71 -9.24
C ASP A 142 6.16 -2.84 -8.48
N ALA A 143 5.18 -2.51 -7.64
CA ALA A 143 4.45 -3.49 -6.83
C ALA A 143 3.38 -4.25 -7.63
N PHE A 144 2.84 -3.62 -8.68
CA PHE A 144 1.68 -4.13 -9.40
C PHE A 144 1.92 -4.20 -10.90
N VAL A 145 2.06 -3.06 -11.59
CA VAL A 145 2.06 -3.01 -13.07
C VAL A 145 3.14 -3.89 -13.68
N ARG A 146 4.37 -3.81 -13.14
CA ARG A 146 5.53 -4.55 -13.63
C ARG A 146 5.27 -6.05 -13.68
N ASP A 147 4.64 -6.60 -12.65
CA ASP A 147 4.40 -8.05 -12.53
C ASP A 147 3.02 -8.48 -13.08
N LEU A 148 1.99 -7.64 -12.90
CA LEU A 148 0.61 -7.92 -13.28
C LEU A 148 0.44 -8.09 -14.78
N PHE A 149 1.22 -7.35 -15.56
CA PHE A 149 1.08 -7.27 -17.01
C PHE A 149 2.22 -8.01 -17.74
N GLU A 150 2.84 -9.00 -17.10
CA GLU A 150 3.80 -9.88 -17.78
C GLU A 150 3.12 -11.06 -18.49
N PHE A 151 1.94 -11.50 -18.03
CA PHE A 151 1.35 -12.77 -18.47
C PHE A 151 -0.13 -12.67 -18.82
N GLY A 152 -0.53 -13.27 -19.95
CA GLY A 152 -1.95 -13.46 -20.29
C GLY A 152 -2.70 -12.17 -20.61
N ASN A 153 -2.02 -11.14 -21.09
CA ASN A 153 -2.65 -9.88 -21.48
C ASN A 153 -3.27 -9.99 -22.87
N PRO A 154 -4.38 -9.29 -23.15
CA PRO A 154 -4.93 -9.15 -24.49
C PRO A 154 -3.96 -8.45 -25.45
N ASN A 155 -3.91 -8.86 -26.73
CA ASN A 155 -3.00 -8.26 -27.73
C ASN A 155 -3.18 -6.74 -27.90
N ASN A 156 -4.40 -6.22 -27.74
CA ASN A 156 -4.71 -4.79 -27.87
C ASN A 156 -4.27 -3.95 -26.65
N SER A 157 -3.83 -4.57 -25.55
CA SER A 157 -3.34 -3.86 -24.35
C SER A 157 -1.89 -3.39 -24.46
N GLN A 158 -1.13 -3.94 -25.40
CA GLN A 158 0.33 -3.84 -25.43
C GLN A 158 0.84 -2.40 -25.59
N ASN A 159 0.15 -1.58 -26.39
CA ASN A 159 0.50 -0.18 -26.58
C ASN A 159 0.36 0.63 -25.28
N ILE A 160 -0.70 0.40 -24.51
CA ILE A 160 -0.94 1.13 -23.26
C ILE A 160 0.09 0.73 -22.18
N ILE A 161 0.37 -0.58 -22.09
CA ILE A 161 1.40 -1.10 -21.18
C ILE A 161 2.77 -0.49 -21.51
N GLU A 162 3.11 -0.37 -22.80
CA GLU A 162 4.36 0.23 -23.25
C GLU A 162 4.43 1.74 -22.95
N VAL A 163 3.32 2.47 -23.03
CA VAL A 163 3.25 3.88 -22.59
C VAL A 163 3.55 4.01 -21.10
N LEU A 164 2.93 3.17 -20.27
CA LEU A 164 3.19 3.15 -18.82
C LEU A 164 4.65 2.84 -18.50
N LYS A 165 5.22 1.84 -19.18
CA LYS A 165 6.63 1.46 -19.04
C LYS A 165 7.59 2.59 -19.42
N ASN A 166 7.32 3.29 -20.52
CA ASN A 166 8.13 4.41 -20.97
C ASN A 166 8.05 5.60 -19.99
N LYS A 167 6.86 5.92 -19.47
CA LYS A 167 6.69 6.94 -18.42
C LYS A 167 7.45 6.57 -17.15
N TYR A 168 7.39 5.32 -16.73
CA TYR A 168 8.14 4.82 -15.58
C TYR A 168 9.67 5.00 -15.77
N HIS A 169 10.22 4.53 -16.90
CA HIS A 169 11.66 4.66 -17.18
C HIS A 169 12.13 6.11 -17.31
N ASN A 170 11.30 6.99 -17.87
CA ASN A 170 11.59 8.42 -17.98
C ASN A 170 11.29 9.19 -16.68
N SER A 171 10.95 8.48 -15.60
CA SER A 171 10.56 9.06 -14.31
C SER A 171 9.38 10.03 -14.40
N SER A 172 8.56 10.00 -15.45
CA SER A 172 7.46 10.95 -15.68
C SER A 172 6.08 10.38 -15.33
N LEU A 173 6.04 9.17 -14.75
CA LEU A 173 4.80 8.51 -14.35
C LEU A 173 4.13 9.18 -13.14
N THR A 174 2.83 9.42 -13.24
CA THR A 174 1.99 10.01 -12.19
C THR A 174 0.84 9.09 -11.78
N LEU A 175 0.17 9.37 -10.66
CA LEU A 175 -1.04 8.63 -10.28
C LEU A 175 -2.19 8.83 -11.29
N VAL A 176 -2.23 9.99 -11.95
CA VAL A 176 -3.20 10.30 -13.00
C VAL A 176 -2.95 9.42 -14.23
N ASP A 177 -1.69 9.22 -14.62
CA ASP A 177 -1.34 8.32 -15.72
C ASP A 177 -1.75 6.87 -15.41
N LEU A 178 -1.43 6.38 -14.20
CA LEU A 178 -1.82 5.04 -13.77
C LEU A 178 -3.33 4.84 -13.82
N LYS A 179 -4.10 5.82 -13.31
CA LYS A 179 -5.57 5.75 -13.32
C LYS A 179 -6.12 5.75 -14.74
N THR A 180 -5.70 6.72 -15.56
CA THR A 180 -6.18 6.89 -16.94
C THR A 180 -5.96 5.62 -17.74
N HIS A 181 -4.73 5.09 -17.73
CA HIS A 181 -4.41 3.90 -18.50
C HIS A 181 -5.01 2.62 -17.92
N ALA A 182 -5.23 2.53 -16.60
CA ALA A 182 -5.96 1.40 -16.02
C ALA A 182 -7.44 1.40 -16.44
N ASP A 183 -8.08 2.57 -16.57
CA ASP A 183 -9.44 2.70 -17.08
C ASP A 183 -9.51 2.39 -18.59
N GLU A 184 -8.55 2.86 -19.39
CA GLU A 184 -8.46 2.52 -20.82
C GLU A 184 -8.32 1.00 -21.03
N LEU A 185 -7.43 0.35 -20.28
CA LEU A 185 -7.26 -1.11 -20.32
C LEU A 185 -8.55 -1.84 -19.93
N HIS A 186 -9.36 -1.24 -19.04
CA HIS A 186 -10.58 -1.89 -18.56
C HIS A 186 -11.67 -1.82 -19.61
N ASN A 187 -11.84 -0.66 -20.24
CA ASN A 187 -12.75 -0.46 -21.36
C ASN A 187 -12.44 -1.41 -22.53
N LEU A 188 -11.13 -1.63 -22.80
CA LEU A 188 -10.70 -2.65 -23.78
C LEU A 188 -11.10 -4.07 -23.39
N ALA A 189 -11.12 -4.39 -22.09
CA ALA A 189 -11.46 -5.71 -21.59
C ALA A 189 -12.98 -5.96 -21.53
N THR A 190 -13.79 -4.92 -21.34
CA THR A 190 -15.26 -5.01 -21.28
C THR A 190 -15.93 -4.81 -22.64
N GLY A 191 -15.21 -4.28 -23.63
CA GLY A 191 -15.76 -3.99 -24.95
C GLY A 191 -16.54 -2.67 -25.02
N ASP A 192 -16.40 -1.82 -24.00
CA ASP A 192 -17.00 -0.49 -23.92
C ASP A 192 -16.06 0.53 -24.58
N LEU A 193 -16.09 0.62 -25.91
CA LEU A 193 -15.42 1.67 -26.70
C LEU A 193 -16.45 2.54 -27.43
#